data_AF-R0HMH2-F1
#
_entry.id   AF-R0HMH2-F1
#
_cell.length_a   1.000
_cell.length_b   1.000
_cell.length_c   1.000
_cell.angle_alpha   90.00
_cell.angle_beta   90.00
_cell.angle_gamma   90.00
#
_symmetry.space_group_name_H-M   'P 1'
#
loop_
_entity.id
_entity.type
_entity.pdbx_description
1 polymer ?
#
loop_
_entity_poly.entity_id
_entity_poly.type
_entity_poly.pdbx_seq_one_letter_code
_entity_poly.pdbx_strand_id
1 'polypeptide(L)' 'FTMSSLTSKFSDAETGVFWDLDDCPIPNDLSLASIYDNIKLALKNRDYTGRVSIVAYSSGREQINEEEFESANIKLIQP' A
#
# COMPACT_ATOMS: atom_id res chain seq x y z
N PHE A 1 -0.28 -1.91 -38.16
CA PHE A 1 -0.25 -2.82 -37.00
C PHE A 1 -0.60 -2.01 -35.78
N THR A 2 -1.84 -2.11 -35.29
CA THR A 2 -2.21 -1.52 -34.00
C THR A 2 -1.48 -2.31 -32.93
N MET A 3 -0.58 -1.65 -32.19
CA MET A 3 -0.19 -2.12 -30.86
C MET A 3 -1.45 -2.06 -30.01
N SER A 4 -2.29 -3.11 -30.06
CA SER A 4 -3.09 -3.43 -28.90
C SER A 4 -2.04 -3.73 -27.84
N SER A 5 -1.68 -2.71 -27.06
CA SER A 5 -1.10 -2.94 -25.75
C SER A 5 -1.94 -4.06 -25.17
N LEU A 6 -1.30 -5.19 -24.87
CA LEU A 6 -1.87 -6.18 -23.97
C LEU A 6 -2.00 -5.41 -22.65
N THR A 7 -3.03 -4.56 -22.54
CA THR A 7 -3.45 -4.00 -21.27
C THR A 7 -3.59 -5.22 -20.41
N SER A 8 -2.66 -5.36 -19.44
CA SER A 8 -2.68 -6.45 -18.48
C SER A 8 -4.14 -6.61 -18.08
N LYS A 9 -4.68 -7.83 -18.12
CA LYS A 9 -6.11 -8.08 -17.87
C LYS A 9 -6.61 -7.39 -16.59
N PHE A 10 -5.68 -7.08 -15.69
CA PHE A 10 -5.91 -6.47 -14.39
C PHE A 10 -5.29 -5.08 -14.24
N SER A 11 -4.94 -4.38 -15.33
CA SER A 11 -4.25 -3.09 -15.22
C SER A 11 -5.07 -2.09 -14.43
N ASP A 12 -6.38 -2.05 -14.68
CA ASP A 12 -7.29 -1.14 -13.99
C ASP A 12 -8.03 -1.82 -12.81
N ALA A 13 -7.62 -3.03 -12.43
CA ALA A 13 -8.22 -3.73 -11.30
C ALA A 13 -7.89 -3.01 -9.99
N GLU A 14 -8.87 -2.95 -9.08
CA GLU A 14 -8.62 -2.48 -7.72
C GLU A 14 -7.68 -3.45 -7.01
N THR A 15 -6.68 -2.91 -6.32
CA THR A 15 -5.66 -3.68 -5.61
C THR A 15 -5.74 -3.38 -4.11
N GLY A 16 -5.92 -4.44 -3.32
CA GLY A 16 -5.82 -4.37 -1.87
C GLY A 16 -4.44 -4.82 -1.39
N VAL A 17 -3.83 -4.04 -0.50
CA VAL A 17 -2.60 -4.38 0.20
C VAL A 17 -2.93 -4.57 1.67
N PHE A 18 -2.58 -5.74 2.21
CA PHE A 18 -2.78 -6.09 3.61
C PHE A 18 -1.40 -6.26 4.24
N TRP A 19 -1.09 -5.37 5.18
CA TRP A 19 0.25 -5.21 5.74
C TRP A 19 0.24 -5.57 7.22
N ASP A 20 0.95 -6.63 7.59
CA ASP A 20 1.16 -7.02 8.98
C ASP A 20 2.37 -6.24 9.54
N LEU A 21 2.13 -5.34 10.50
CA LEU A 21 3.19 -4.51 11.10
C LEU A 21 4.04 -5.29 12.12
N ASP A 22 3.53 -6.39 12.68
CA ASP A 22 4.28 -7.19 13.65
C ASP A 22 5.36 -8.02 12.92
N ASP A 23 5.04 -8.54 11.73
CA ASP A 23 5.98 -9.29 10.89
C ASP A 23 6.77 -8.41 9.90
N CYS A 24 6.19 -7.30 9.44
CA CYS A 24 6.81 -6.34 8.53
C CYS A 24 6.76 -4.92 9.13
N PRO A 25 7.64 -4.59 10.09
CA PRO A 25 7.58 -3.31 10.79
C PRO A 25 7.88 -2.10 9.89
N ILE A 26 7.50 -0.92 10.35
CA ILE A 26 7.78 0.36 9.68
C ILE A 26 9.31 0.60 9.69
N PRO A 27 9.95 0.86 8.54
CA PRO A 27 11.36 1.23 8.49
C PRO A 27 11.62 2.58 9.18
N ASN A 28 12.70 2.67 9.96
CA ASN A 28 13.04 3.86 10.75
C ASN A 28 13.35 5.12 9.91
N ASP A 29 13.69 4.96 8.63
CA ASP A 29 14.14 6.01 7.72
C ASP A 29 13.08 6.42 6.69
N LEU A 30 11.89 5.84 6.73
CA LEU A 30 10.81 6.12 5.79
C LEU A 30 9.56 6.63 6.48
N SER A 31 8.99 7.71 5.94
CA SER A 31 7.66 8.17 6.31
C SER A 31 6.58 7.23 5.75
N LEU A 32 5.41 7.16 6.40
CA LEU A 32 4.26 6.39 5.90
C LEU A 32 3.82 6.85 4.50
N ALA A 33 3.91 8.14 4.19
CA ALA A 33 3.63 8.66 2.86
C ALA A 33 4.61 8.10 1.81
N SER A 34 5.91 8.06 2.13
CA SER A 34 6.92 7.45 1.25
C SER A 34 6.69 5.96 1.06
N ILE A 35 6.26 5.25 2.10
CA ILE A 35 5.91 3.81 2.02
C ILE A 35 4.70 3.61 1.10
N TYR A 36 3.64 4.41 1.25
CA TYR A 36 2.47 4.38 0.37
C TYR A 36 2.87 4.59 -1.10
N ASP A 37 3.68 5.61 -1.37
CA ASP A 37 4.14 5.93 -2.73
C ASP A 37 5.01 4.81 -3.31
N ASN A 38 5.90 4.22 -2.50
CA ASN A 38 6.75 3.11 -2.92
C ASN A 38 5.93 1.85 -3.25
N ILE A 39 4.94 1.51 -2.43
CA ILE A 39 4.03 0.38 -2.70
C ILE A 39 3.27 0.63 -4.01
N LYS A 40 2.71 1.83 -4.17
CA LYS A 40 1.96 2.20 -5.38
C LYS A 40 2.84 2.18 -6.64
N LEU A 41 4.08 2.67 -6.53
CA LEU A 41 5.05 2.63 -7.63
C LEU A 41 5.43 1.19 -7.99
N ALA A 42 5.66 0.32 -7.00
CA ALA A 42 5.97 -1.08 -7.23
C ALA A 42 4.82 -1.82 -7.95
N LEU A 43 3.57 -1.56 -7.55
CA LEU A 43 2.37 -2.08 -8.21
C LEU A 43 2.24 -1.56 -9.65
N LYS A 44 2.43 -0.25 -9.85
CA LYS A 44 2.41 0.36 -11.18
C LYS A 44 3.46 -0.22 -12.12
N ASN A 45 4.67 -0.49 -11.63
CA ASN A 45 5.75 -1.12 -12.40
C ASN A 45 5.44 -2.58 -12.81
N ARG A 46 4.39 -3.18 -12.23
CA ARG A 46 3.85 -4.49 -12.59
C ARG A 46 2.55 -4.38 -13.39
N ASP A 47 2.30 -3.21 -13.98
CA ASP A 47 1.09 -2.84 -14.74
C ASP A 47 -0.21 -2.79 -13.92
N TYR A 48 -0.17 -2.78 -12.58
CA TYR A 48 -1.35 -2.51 -11.76
C TYR A 48 -1.51 -1.01 -11.54
N THR A 49 -2.29 -0.37 -12.42
CA THR A 49 -2.55 1.08 -12.45
C THR A 49 -3.89 1.48 -11.82
N GLY A 50 -4.72 0.51 -11.43
CA GLY A 50 -5.99 0.73 -10.75
C GLY A 50 -5.85 1.34 -9.35
N ARG A 51 -6.99 1.52 -8.67
CA ARG A 51 -7.03 2.06 -7.30
C ARG A 51 -6.31 1.11 -6.35
N VAL A 52 -5.48 1.68 -5.47
CA VAL A 52 -4.80 0.94 -4.40
C VAL A 52 -5.39 1.34 -3.05
N SER A 53 -5.77 0.34 -2.26
CA SER A 53 -6.18 0.50 -0.86
C SER A 53 -5.22 -0.28 0.03
N ILE A 54 -4.68 0.37 1.06
CA ILE A 54 -3.71 -0.24 1.98
C ILE A 54 -4.34 -0.32 3.36
N VAL A 55 -4.29 -1.50 3.96
CA VAL A 55 -4.72 -1.77 5.34
C VAL A 55 -3.52 -2.34 6.10
N ALA A 56 -3.14 -1.67 7.19
CA ALA A 56 -2.11 -2.11 8.11
C ALA A 56 -2.76 -2.70 9.36
N TYR A 57 -2.19 -3.80 9.86
CA TYR A 57 -2.63 -4.50 11.07
C TYR A 57 -1.51 -4.43 12.10
N SER A 58 -1.85 -4.13 13.35
CA SER A 58 -0.91 -4.20 14.48
C SER A 58 -1.59 -4.81 15.69
N SER A 59 -0.89 -5.68 16.41
CA SER A 59 -1.34 -6.23 17.70
C SER A 59 -1.40 -5.21 18.85
N GLY A 60 -1.14 -3.92 18.60
CA GLY A 60 -1.25 -2.85 19.59
C GLY A 60 -0.13 -2.84 20.64
N ARG A 61 0.98 -3.55 20.37
CA ARG A 61 2.13 -3.64 21.30
C ARG A 61 3.04 -2.41 21.25
N GLU A 62 2.95 -1.62 20.19
CA GLU A 62 3.75 -0.41 19.98
C GLU A 62 2.90 0.85 19.98
N GLN A 63 3.49 1.98 20.39
CA GLN A 63 2.84 3.29 20.27
C GLN A 63 2.93 3.74 18.82
N ILE A 64 1.81 3.65 18.10
CA ILE A 64 1.69 4.03 16.70
C ILE A 64 0.79 5.25 16.57
N ASN A 65 1.16 6.18 15.70
CA ASN A 65 0.42 7.41 15.48
C ASN A 65 -0.70 7.20 14.44
N GLU A 66 -1.93 6.97 14.89
CA GLU A 66 -3.09 6.72 14.02
C GLU A 66 -3.32 7.86 13.01
N GLU A 67 -3.12 9.12 13.42
CA GLU A 67 -3.30 10.29 12.55
C GLU A 67 -2.28 10.29 11.40
N GLU A 68 -1.07 9.79 11.64
CA GLU A 68 -0.05 9.66 10.59
C GLU A 68 -0.49 8.65 9.53
N PHE A 69 -1.06 7.53 9.95
CA PHE A 69 -1.62 6.50 9.06
C PHE A 69 -2.77 7.06 8.20
N GLU A 70 -3.72 7.74 8.84
CA GLU A 70 -4.82 8.38 8.12
C GLU A 70 -4.32 9.42 7.12
N SER A 71 -3.37 10.28 7.52
CA SER A 71 -2.76 11.29 6.64
C SER A 71 -2.04 10.68 5.44
N ALA A 72 -1.49 9.47 5.60
CA ALA A 72 -0.80 8.71 4.56
C ALA A 72 -1.75 7.87 3.69
N ASN A 73 -3.07 7.91 3.91
CA ASN A 73 -4.07 7.07 3.25
C ASN A 73 -3.88 5.56 3.49
N ILE A 74 -3.36 5.21 4.67
CA ILE A 74 -3.23 3.82 5.11
C ILE A 74 -4.22 3.60 6.26
N LYS A 75 -5.13 2.63 6.10
CA LYS A 75 -6.06 2.29 7.18
C LYS A 75 -5.36 1.44 8.22
N LEU A 76 -5.31 1.88 9.47
CA LEU A 76 -4.81 1.08 10.58
C LEU A 76 -5.95 0.27 11.23
N ILE A 77 -5.69 -1.00 11.56
CA ILE A 77 -6.60 -1.87 12.31
C ILE A 77 -5.82 -2.50 13.48
N GLN A 78 -6.33 -2.33 14.69
CA GLN A 78 -5.83 -2.95 15.91
C GLN A 78 -6.93 -3.88 16.48
N PRO A 79 -6.74 -5.22 16.44
CA PRO A 79 -7.70 -6.19 16.94
C PRO A 79 -7.65 -6.40 18.46
#